data_AF-A0A822G9D8-F1
#
_entry.id   AF-A0A822G9D8-F1
#
_cell.length_a   1.000
_cell.length_b   1.000
_cell.length_c   1.000
_cell.angle_alpha   90.00
_cell.angle_beta   90.00
_cell.angle_gamma   90.00
#
_symmetry.space_group_name_H-M   'P 1'
#
loop_
_entity.id
_entity.type
_entity.pdbx_description
1 polymer ?
#
loop_
_entity_poly.entity_id
_entity_poly.type
_entity_poly.pdbx_seq_one_letter_code
_entity_poly.pdbx_strand_id
1 'polypeptide(L)'
;NQIFSISETAIIGTRFGTVYATDADNDGITYTISGSQFSIDSLTGVLQLQQTFQSSPASQYFVTVTASDDGTSCLPVRLPCPRFSTTTTITINVTAVNKRSPQFLNQICGSTVTFYESNLIGANITTIMVFDDDRGENGQITISFPSEQSRTTVSGLRNTAYSQFYIQQLTQTGTTRTAVLRTNTSFDYDAPGKINNSLK
;
A
#
# COMPACT_ATOMS: atom_id res chain seq x y z
N ASN A 1 16.82 -10.43 -16.22
CA ASN A 1 16.07 -9.17 -16.08
C ASN A 1 16.17 -8.75 -14.62
N GLN A 2 16.86 -7.65 -14.29
CA GLN A 2 17.05 -7.22 -12.90
C GLN A 2 15.90 -6.31 -12.46
N ILE A 3 15.45 -6.47 -11.21
CA ILE A 3 14.32 -5.73 -10.66
C ILE A 3 14.80 -4.99 -9.41
N PHE A 4 14.54 -3.69 -9.37
CA PHE A 4 14.79 -2.83 -8.22
C PHE A 4 13.49 -2.19 -7.74
N SER A 5 13.48 -1.63 -6.54
CA SER A 5 12.31 -0.95 -5.98
C SER A 5 12.73 0.32 -5.27
N ILE A 6 11.93 1.38 -5.44
CA ILE A 6 12.11 2.67 -4.79
C ILE A 6 10.75 3.21 -4.35
N SER A 7 10.72 3.88 -3.20
CA SER A 7 9.49 4.50 -2.70
C SER A 7 9.07 5.70 -3.55
N GLU A 8 7.77 5.88 -3.77
CA GLU A 8 7.23 7.08 -4.43
C GLU A 8 7.52 8.38 -3.66
N THR A 9 7.85 8.30 -2.36
CA THR A 9 8.22 9.45 -1.53
C THR A 9 9.74 9.61 -1.37
N ALA A 10 10.53 8.82 -2.12
CA ALA A 10 11.99 8.95 -2.10
C ALA A 10 12.43 10.35 -2.57
N ILE A 11 13.45 10.88 -1.90
CA ILE A 11 14.06 12.17 -2.24
C ILE A 11 15.18 11.98 -3.27
N ILE A 12 15.52 13.05 -3.99
CA ILE A 12 16.65 13.05 -4.94
C ILE A 12 17.93 12.59 -4.22
N GLY A 13 18.71 11.74 -4.89
CA GLY A 13 19.92 11.10 -4.34
C GLY A 13 19.67 9.81 -3.56
N THR A 14 18.41 9.40 -3.35
CA THR A 14 18.11 8.10 -2.74
C THR A 14 18.69 6.98 -3.59
N ARG A 15 19.60 6.20 -3.00
CA ARG A 15 20.22 5.02 -3.60
C ARG A 15 19.27 3.83 -3.46
N PHE A 16 19.03 3.11 -4.54
CA PHE A 16 18.03 2.02 -4.54
C PHE A 16 18.53 0.71 -5.16
N GLY A 17 19.78 0.67 -5.62
CA GLY A 17 20.38 -0.53 -6.18
C GLY A 17 21.77 -0.29 -6.75
N THR A 18 22.39 -1.37 -7.22
CA THR A 18 23.68 -1.33 -7.92
C THR A 18 23.65 -2.38 -9.02
N VAL A 19 24.13 -2.01 -10.20
CA VAL A 19 24.34 -2.93 -11.32
C VAL A 19 25.82 -3.25 -11.45
N TYR A 20 26.12 -4.44 -11.97
CA TYR A 20 27.49 -4.92 -12.14
C TYR A 20 27.66 -5.51 -13.54
N ALA A 21 28.79 -5.21 -14.15
CA ALA A 21 29.31 -5.84 -15.35
C ALA A 21 30.76 -6.25 -15.12
N THR A 22 31.24 -7.19 -15.93
CA THR A 22 32.61 -7.70 -15.90
C THR A 22 33.14 -7.73 -17.31
N ASP A 23 34.42 -7.44 -17.48
CA ASP A 23 35.14 -7.52 -18.74
C ASP A 23 36.16 -8.67 -18.69
N ALA A 24 36.34 -9.37 -19.80
CA ALA A 24 37.19 -10.56 -19.86
C ALA A 24 38.69 -10.21 -19.86
N ASP A 25 39.03 -9.05 -20.43
CA ASP A 25 40.39 -8.49 -20.47
C ASP A 25 40.68 -7.62 -19.24
N ASN A 26 39.70 -7.50 -18.34
CA ASN A 26 39.73 -6.76 -17.09
C ASN A 26 39.92 -5.24 -17.30
N ASP A 27 39.36 -4.73 -18.39
CA ASP A 27 39.28 -3.30 -18.71
C ASP A 27 38.39 -2.54 -17.72
N GLY A 28 38.62 -1.23 -17.62
CA GLY A 28 37.81 -0.34 -16.80
C GLY A 28 36.39 -0.21 -17.37
N ILE A 29 35.37 -0.47 -16.56
CA ILE A 29 33.97 -0.40 -17.00
C ILE A 29 33.34 0.91 -16.56
N THR A 30 32.66 1.57 -17.50
CA THR A 30 31.82 2.74 -17.24
C THR A 30 30.36 2.44 -17.51
N TYR A 31 29.48 2.99 -16.67
CA TYR A 31 28.03 2.79 -16.75
C TYR A 31 27.30 4.05 -17.20
N THR A 32 26.24 3.86 -17.99
CA THR A 32 25.25 4.90 -18.32
C THR A 32 23.83 4.34 -18.23
N ILE A 33 22.85 5.21 -18.03
CA ILE A 33 21.43 4.85 -17.90
C ILE A 33 20.58 5.73 -18.80
N SER A 34 19.57 5.14 -19.44
CA SER A 34 18.63 5.87 -20.30
C SER A 34 17.62 6.66 -19.49
N GLY A 35 17.16 7.78 -20.05
CA GLY A 35 16.12 8.63 -19.44
C GLY A 35 16.70 9.63 -18.43
N SER A 36 15.82 10.32 -17.71
CA SER A 36 16.21 11.43 -16.82
C SER A 36 15.67 11.30 -15.38
N GLN A 37 14.78 10.33 -15.13
CA GLN A 37 14.19 10.10 -13.79
C GLN A 37 15.23 9.54 -12.80
N PHE A 38 16.17 8.73 -13.30
CA PHE A 38 17.18 8.04 -12.51
C PHE A 38 18.57 8.38 -13.03
N SER A 39 19.56 8.28 -12.16
CA SER A 39 20.97 8.38 -12.49
C SER A 39 21.72 7.13 -12.04
N ILE A 40 22.87 6.90 -12.66
CA ILE A 40 23.79 5.83 -12.31
C ILE A 40 25.17 6.45 -12.10
N ASP A 41 25.83 6.08 -11.01
CA ASP A 41 27.24 6.42 -10.83
C ASP A 41 28.08 5.65 -11.85
N SER A 42 28.81 6.36 -12.69
CA SER A 42 29.46 5.78 -13.87
C SER A 42 30.60 4.81 -13.53
N LEU A 43 31.14 4.84 -12.31
CA LEU A 43 32.25 3.98 -11.91
C LEU A 43 31.80 2.82 -11.02
N THR A 44 30.79 3.06 -10.18
CA THR A 44 30.33 2.08 -9.18
C THR A 44 29.05 1.35 -9.56
N GLY A 45 28.33 1.82 -10.59
CA GLY A 45 27.04 1.25 -11.00
C GLY A 45 25.89 1.52 -10.03
N VAL A 46 26.08 2.42 -9.04
CA VAL A 46 25.05 2.73 -8.03
C VAL A 46 23.93 3.55 -8.66
N LEU A 47 22.70 3.04 -8.55
CA LEU A 47 21.48 3.66 -9.04
C LEU A 47 20.91 4.64 -8.02
N GLN A 48 20.54 5.83 -8.47
CA GLN A 48 20.02 6.93 -7.65
C GLN A 48 18.80 7.60 -8.28
N LEU A 49 17.91 8.11 -7.43
CA LEU A 49 16.80 8.96 -7.91
C LEU A 49 17.35 10.33 -8.32
N GLN A 50 17.10 10.74 -9.56
CA GLN A 50 17.57 12.02 -10.10
C GLN A 50 16.49 13.09 -10.05
N GLN A 51 15.22 12.71 -10.17
CA GLN A 51 14.06 13.60 -10.09
C GLN A 51 13.04 13.06 -9.11
N THR A 52 12.33 13.93 -8.39
CA THR A 52 11.22 13.52 -7.53
C THR A 52 10.10 12.89 -8.35
N PHE A 53 9.39 11.93 -7.77
CA PHE A 53 8.17 11.42 -8.38
C PHE A 53 7.06 12.48 -8.35
N GLN A 54 6.23 12.46 -9.39
CA GLN A 54 5.00 13.28 -9.44
C GLN A 54 3.97 12.72 -8.44
N SER A 55 2.86 13.45 -8.22
CA SER A 55 1.79 13.02 -7.29
C SER A 55 1.16 11.66 -7.66
N SER A 56 1.20 11.28 -8.94
CA SER A 56 0.75 9.98 -9.45
C SER A 56 1.82 9.40 -10.39
N PRO A 57 2.89 8.79 -9.87
CA PRO A 57 3.94 8.20 -10.70
C PRO A 57 3.47 6.91 -11.38
N ALA A 58 4.16 6.54 -12.45
CA ALA A 58 4.03 5.19 -13.01
C ALA A 58 4.44 4.16 -11.95
N SER A 59 3.75 3.02 -11.88
CA SER A 59 4.09 1.95 -10.94
C SER A 59 5.40 1.25 -11.31
N GLN A 60 5.82 1.35 -12.57
CA GLN A 60 7.06 0.73 -13.07
C GLN A 60 7.72 1.61 -14.12
N TYR A 61 9.05 1.60 -14.10
CA TYR A 61 9.89 2.17 -15.14
C TYR A 61 10.76 1.07 -15.74
N PHE A 62 10.91 1.09 -17.06
CA PHE A 62 11.83 0.24 -17.80
C PHE A 62 12.94 1.13 -18.35
N VAL A 63 14.18 0.91 -17.89
CA VAL A 63 15.32 1.72 -18.29
C VAL A 63 16.45 0.82 -18.77
N THR A 64 17.15 1.28 -19.80
CA THR A 64 18.30 0.59 -20.36
C THR A 64 19.55 1.09 -19.67
N VAL A 65 20.32 0.18 -19.11
CA VAL A 65 21.68 0.43 -18.63
C VAL A 65 22.66 -0.05 -19.69
N THR A 66 23.68 0.76 -19.96
CA THR A 66 24.80 0.42 -20.85
C THR A 66 26.07 0.34 -20.02
N ALA A 67 26.83 -0.74 -20.19
CA ALA A 67 28.18 -0.88 -19.66
C ALA A 67 29.17 -0.85 -20.84
N SER A 68 30.21 -0.04 -20.75
CA SER A 68 31.23 0.11 -21.78
C SER A 68 32.63 -0.03 -21.18
N ASP A 69 33.47 -0.82 -21.82
CA ASP A 69 34.90 -0.92 -21.48
C ASP A 69 35.68 0.33 -21.94
N ASP A 70 36.90 0.49 -21.41
CA ASP A 70 37.79 1.58 -21.78
C ASP A 70 38.73 1.23 -22.95
N GLY A 71 38.85 -0.06 -23.30
CA GLY A 71 39.65 -0.57 -24.41
C GLY A 71 41.14 -0.36 -24.17
N THR A 72 41.65 -0.72 -23.00
CA THR A 72 43.04 -0.44 -22.60
C THR A 72 43.93 -1.67 -22.51
N SER A 73 43.38 -2.88 -22.37
CA SER A 73 44.14 -4.10 -22.05
C SER A 73 44.36 -5.06 -23.23
N CYS A 74 43.94 -4.70 -24.45
CA CYS A 74 44.17 -5.60 -25.60
C CYS A 74 45.65 -5.66 -26.03
N LEU A 75 46.09 -6.85 -26.47
CA LEU A 75 47.45 -7.10 -26.97
C LEU A 75 47.48 -7.23 -28.50
N PRO A 76 48.49 -6.68 -29.20
CA PRO A 76 49.58 -5.85 -28.67
C PRO A 76 49.12 -4.40 -28.36
N VAL A 77 49.64 -3.82 -27.27
CA VAL A 77 49.33 -2.48 -26.66
C VAL A 77 49.66 -1.27 -27.58
N ARG A 78 49.67 -1.43 -28.91
CA ARG A 78 50.14 -0.43 -29.88
C ARG A 78 49.07 0.05 -30.84
N LEU A 79 47.83 -0.41 -30.70
CA LEU A 79 46.67 0.04 -31.46
C LEU A 79 45.57 0.47 -30.49
N PRO A 80 44.68 1.41 -30.85
CA PRO A 80 43.48 1.65 -30.07
C PRO A 80 42.67 0.34 -30.05
N CYS A 81 42.49 -0.24 -28.86
CA CYS A 81 41.66 -1.42 -28.72
C CYS A 81 40.22 -1.08 -29.08
N PRO A 82 39.48 -2.00 -29.71
CA PRO A 82 38.04 -1.83 -29.88
C PRO A 82 37.41 -1.69 -28.51
N ARG A 83 36.53 -0.70 -28.36
CA ARG A 83 35.67 -0.62 -27.18
C ARG A 83 34.41 -1.41 -27.41
N PHE A 84 34.04 -2.24 -26.45
CA PHE A 84 32.78 -2.96 -26.46
C PHE A 84 31.81 -2.36 -25.46
N SER A 85 30.53 -2.52 -25.78
CA SER A 85 29.45 -2.16 -24.88
C SER A 85 28.36 -3.20 -24.92
N THR A 86 27.72 -3.39 -23.79
CA THR A 86 26.55 -4.25 -23.66
C THR A 86 25.43 -3.47 -22.97
N THR A 87 24.20 -3.85 -23.26
CA THR A 87 23.02 -3.20 -22.70
C THR A 87 22.12 -4.21 -22.02
N THR A 88 21.46 -3.77 -20.95
CA THR A 88 20.41 -4.56 -20.30
C THR A 88 19.28 -3.64 -19.86
N THR A 89 18.05 -4.12 -20.02
CA THR A 89 16.90 -3.43 -19.46
C THR A 89 16.74 -3.86 -18.00
N ILE A 90 16.53 -2.89 -17.12
CA ILE A 90 16.15 -3.13 -15.72
C ILE A 90 14.74 -2.61 -15.48
N THR A 91 14.02 -3.27 -14.57
CA THR A 91 12.70 -2.86 -14.11
C THR A 91 12.83 -2.19 -12.76
N ILE A 92 12.31 -0.97 -12.62
CA ILE A 92 12.27 -0.23 -11.36
C ILE A 92 10.82 -0.10 -10.94
N ASN A 93 10.44 -0.80 -9.88
CA ASN A 93 9.13 -0.69 -9.28
C ASN A 93 9.08 0.54 -8.37
N VAL A 94 8.01 1.33 -8.49
CA VAL A 94 7.72 2.41 -7.55
C VAL A 94 6.74 1.88 -6.51
N THR A 95 7.19 1.78 -5.26
CA THR A 95 6.35 1.31 -4.16
C THR A 95 5.48 2.45 -3.64
N ALA A 96 4.17 2.23 -3.65
CA ALA A 96 3.20 3.17 -3.12
C ALA A 96 3.30 3.23 -1.59
N VAL A 97 3.13 4.42 -1.03
CA VAL A 97 3.11 4.66 0.42
C VAL A 97 1.68 4.94 0.84
N ASN A 98 1.27 4.42 1.99
CA ASN A 98 0.00 4.79 2.61
C ASN A 98 0.15 6.21 3.19
N LYS A 99 -0.42 7.22 2.51
CA LYS A 99 -0.23 8.64 2.85
C LYS A 99 -1.35 9.15 3.74
N ARG A 100 -2.49 8.49 3.74
CA ARG A 100 -3.71 8.86 4.45
C ARG A 100 -4.21 7.67 5.26
N SER A 101 -5.25 7.91 6.04
CA SER A 101 -5.92 6.89 6.81
C SER A 101 -7.40 6.95 6.49
N PRO A 102 -8.13 5.82 6.55
CA PRO A 102 -9.53 5.79 6.20
C PRO A 102 -10.35 6.79 7.03
N GLN A 103 -11.23 7.56 6.38
CA GLN A 103 -12.04 8.61 7.00
C GLN A 103 -13.54 8.30 6.89
N PHE A 104 -14.29 8.43 7.99
CA PHE A 104 -15.74 8.31 7.96
C PHE A 104 -16.38 9.55 7.31
N LEU A 105 -17.21 9.35 6.29
CA LEU A 105 -17.86 10.44 5.55
C LEU A 105 -19.17 10.91 6.20
N ASN A 106 -19.96 9.99 6.75
CA ASN A 106 -21.35 10.26 7.15
C ASN A 106 -21.53 10.64 8.62
N GLN A 107 -20.50 11.26 9.24
CA GLN A 107 -20.50 11.69 10.66
C GLN A 107 -20.97 10.61 11.65
N ILE A 108 -20.78 9.33 11.31
CA ILE A 108 -21.21 8.21 12.15
C ILE A 108 -20.33 8.04 13.39
N CYS A 109 -19.11 8.57 13.36
CA CYS A 109 -18.21 8.50 14.50
C CYS A 109 -18.72 9.43 15.62
N GLY A 110 -19.03 8.86 16.78
CA GLY A 110 -19.54 9.61 17.94
C GLY A 110 -21.04 9.93 17.89
N SER A 111 -21.78 9.46 16.88
CA SER A 111 -23.23 9.64 16.81
C SER A 111 -23.98 8.51 17.53
N THR A 112 -25.22 8.81 17.93
CA THR A 112 -26.16 7.81 18.47
C THR A 112 -27.17 7.45 17.39
N VAL A 113 -27.42 6.15 17.19
CA VAL A 113 -28.42 5.64 16.26
C VAL A 113 -29.49 4.90 17.05
N THR A 114 -30.75 5.25 16.83
CA THR A 114 -31.91 4.61 17.46
C THR A 114 -32.63 3.71 16.45
N PHE A 115 -33.04 2.52 16.87
CA PHE A 115 -33.83 1.58 16.07
C PHE A 115 -34.87 0.89 16.96
N TYR A 116 -35.96 0.40 16.37
CA TYR A 116 -37.01 -0.29 17.12
C TYR A 116 -36.55 -1.65 17.64
N GLU A 117 -36.94 -2.02 18.85
CA GLU A 117 -36.59 -3.31 19.47
C GLU A 117 -37.27 -4.50 18.77
N SER A 118 -38.44 -4.27 18.18
CA SER A 118 -39.21 -5.24 17.39
C SER A 118 -38.61 -5.56 16.02
N ASN A 119 -37.44 -4.99 15.70
CA ASN A 119 -36.73 -5.32 14.47
C ASN A 119 -36.30 -6.78 14.44
N LEU A 120 -36.43 -7.39 13.25
CA LEU A 120 -35.98 -8.75 13.01
C LEU A 120 -34.45 -8.84 13.01
N ILE A 121 -33.94 -10.06 13.20
CA ILE A 121 -32.52 -10.37 12.99
C ILE A 121 -32.16 -10.04 11.53
N GLY A 122 -31.04 -9.34 11.32
CA GLY A 122 -30.58 -8.88 10.02
C GLY A 122 -31.16 -7.52 9.59
N ALA A 123 -31.94 -6.84 10.44
CA ALA A 123 -32.46 -5.51 10.14
C ALA A 123 -31.33 -4.47 9.96
N ASN A 124 -31.53 -3.53 9.03
CA ASN A 124 -30.57 -2.45 8.78
C ASN A 124 -30.69 -1.39 9.88
N ILE A 125 -29.57 -1.07 10.53
CA ILE A 125 -29.50 -0.03 11.55
C ILE A 125 -29.06 1.28 10.92
N THR A 126 -27.93 1.26 10.22
CA THR A 126 -27.38 2.45 9.54
C THR A 126 -26.36 2.03 8.49
N THR A 127 -26.05 2.97 7.60
CA THR A 127 -24.97 2.85 6.62
C THR A 127 -23.70 3.44 7.21
N ILE A 128 -22.55 2.81 6.91
CA ILE A 128 -21.22 3.31 7.23
C ILE A 128 -20.54 3.61 5.91
N MET A 129 -20.05 4.84 5.74
CA MET A 129 -19.28 5.24 4.55
C MET A 129 -17.90 5.68 4.97
N VAL A 130 -16.88 5.04 4.39
CA VAL A 130 -15.47 5.31 4.68
C VAL A 130 -14.74 5.61 3.37
N PHE A 131 -13.88 6.62 3.39
CA PHE A 131 -13.12 7.10 2.25
C PHE A 131 -11.62 6.96 2.51
N ASP A 132 -10.89 6.45 1.50
CA ASP A 132 -9.43 6.43 1.45
C ASP A 132 -9.02 6.52 -0.03
N ASP A 133 -8.25 7.55 -0.39
CA ASP A 133 -7.80 7.81 -1.76
C ASP A 133 -6.38 7.34 -2.06
N ASP A 134 -5.77 6.56 -1.17
CA ASP A 134 -4.50 5.91 -1.48
C ASP A 134 -4.65 4.81 -2.54
N ARG A 135 -3.57 4.59 -3.31
CA ARG A 135 -3.59 3.68 -4.46
C ARG A 135 -3.37 2.23 -4.04
N GLY A 136 -4.06 1.31 -4.73
CA GLY A 136 -3.82 -0.12 -4.61
C GLY A 136 -4.26 -0.66 -3.25
N GLU A 137 -3.42 -1.48 -2.61
CA GLU A 137 -3.72 -2.04 -1.29
C GLU A 137 -3.81 -0.99 -0.20
N ASN A 138 -3.10 0.14 -0.34
CA ASN A 138 -3.10 1.21 0.67
C ASN A 138 -4.47 1.88 0.83
N GLY A 139 -5.29 1.91 -0.23
CA GLY A 139 -6.67 2.41 -0.18
C GLY A 139 -7.72 1.32 0.05
N GLN A 140 -7.34 0.07 0.32
CA GLN A 140 -8.32 -0.99 0.61
C GLN A 140 -8.86 -0.85 2.03
N ILE A 141 -10.15 -0.58 2.13
CA ILE A 141 -10.79 -0.33 3.42
C ILE A 141 -11.47 -1.61 3.93
N THR A 142 -11.27 -1.94 5.20
CA THR A 142 -12.05 -2.96 5.92
C THR A 142 -12.64 -2.33 7.19
N ILE A 143 -13.92 -2.59 7.45
CA ILE A 143 -14.64 -2.06 8.62
C ILE A 143 -14.99 -3.22 9.55
N SER A 144 -14.59 -3.13 10.81
CA SER A 144 -14.86 -4.19 11.79
C SER A 144 -15.06 -3.60 13.17
N PHE A 145 -15.72 -4.38 14.04
CA PHE A 145 -15.71 -4.08 15.46
C PHE A 145 -14.33 -4.40 16.05
N PRO A 146 -13.91 -3.67 17.11
CA PRO A 146 -12.72 -4.05 17.86
C PRO A 146 -12.84 -5.49 18.36
N SER A 147 -11.71 -6.18 18.48
CA SER A 147 -11.67 -7.45 19.21
C SER A 147 -12.09 -7.22 20.66
N GLU A 148 -12.81 -8.17 21.27
CA GLU A 148 -13.32 -8.03 22.64
C GLU A 148 -12.22 -7.79 23.70
N GLN A 149 -10.95 -8.04 23.35
CA GLN A 149 -9.79 -7.81 24.20
C GLN A 149 -9.33 -6.34 24.26
N SER A 150 -9.82 -5.46 23.38
CA SER A 150 -9.21 -4.13 23.16
C SER A 150 -9.84 -2.97 23.97
N ARG A 151 -10.70 -3.23 24.95
CA ARG A 151 -11.24 -2.17 25.82
C ARG A 151 -11.56 -2.66 27.23
N THR A 152 -10.69 -2.36 28.18
CA THR A 152 -11.00 -2.41 29.62
C THR A 152 -12.12 -1.43 29.92
N THR A 153 -13.26 -1.93 30.39
CA THR A 153 -14.41 -1.13 30.74
C THR A 153 -14.17 -0.34 32.02
N VAL A 154 -14.36 0.98 31.96
CA VAL A 154 -14.73 1.75 33.14
C VAL A 154 -16.11 1.22 33.54
N SER A 155 -16.20 0.59 34.71
CA SER A 155 -17.44 0.12 35.35
C SER A 155 -18.11 -1.14 34.81
N GLY A 156 -17.42 -2.29 34.89
CA GLY A 156 -18.05 -3.59 35.22
C GLY A 156 -19.05 -4.23 34.23
N LEU A 157 -19.42 -3.56 33.13
CA LEU A 157 -20.18 -4.17 32.05
C LEU A 157 -19.20 -4.96 31.17
N ARG A 158 -19.39 -6.27 31.05
CA ARG A 158 -18.72 -7.05 29.99
C ARG A 158 -19.29 -6.52 28.66
N ASN A 159 -18.45 -6.07 27.75
CA ASN A 159 -18.91 -5.58 26.46
C ASN A 159 -19.30 -6.76 25.54
N THR A 160 -20.46 -7.36 25.79
CA THR A 160 -21.11 -8.33 24.90
C THR A 160 -21.91 -7.65 23.78
N ALA A 161 -21.85 -6.32 23.65
CA ALA A 161 -22.75 -5.56 22.77
C ALA A 161 -22.43 -5.76 21.29
N TYR A 162 -21.16 -6.00 20.91
CA TYR A 162 -20.80 -6.15 19.50
C TYR A 162 -21.29 -7.45 18.87
N SER A 163 -21.45 -8.54 19.65
CA SER A 163 -21.95 -9.83 19.14
C SER A 163 -23.43 -9.79 18.74
N GLN A 164 -24.18 -8.81 19.26
CA GLN A 164 -25.57 -8.53 18.92
C GLN A 164 -25.72 -7.82 17.57
N PHE A 165 -24.61 -7.45 16.93
CA PHE A 165 -24.57 -6.77 15.64
C PHE A 165 -23.55 -7.42 14.70
N TYR A 166 -23.66 -7.11 13.41
CA TYR A 166 -22.60 -7.41 12.45
C TYR A 166 -22.51 -6.33 11.38
N ILE A 167 -21.34 -6.22 10.76
CA ILE A 167 -21.09 -5.28 9.67
C ILE A 167 -21.13 -6.05 8.37
N GLN A 168 -22.15 -5.81 7.55
CA GLN A 168 -22.20 -6.29 6.18
C GLN A 168 -21.34 -5.38 5.31
N GLN A 169 -20.14 -5.85 4.95
CA GLN A 169 -19.30 -5.19 3.94
C GLN A 169 -20.03 -5.18 2.59
N LEU A 170 -20.06 -4.02 1.94
CA LEU A 170 -20.45 -3.92 0.53
C LEU A 170 -19.22 -3.68 -0.34
N THR A 171 -19.43 -3.66 -1.65
CA THR A 171 -18.38 -3.38 -2.64
C THR A 171 -17.78 -2.00 -2.40
N GLN A 172 -16.46 -1.90 -2.43
CA GLN A 172 -15.76 -0.62 -2.53
C GLN A 172 -15.76 -0.17 -3.98
N THR A 173 -16.18 1.06 -4.23
CA THR A 173 -16.22 1.67 -5.55
C THR A 173 -15.29 2.88 -5.54
N GLY A 174 -14.21 2.80 -6.33
CA GLY A 174 -13.16 3.80 -6.29
C GLY A 174 -12.54 3.91 -4.89
N THR A 175 -12.58 5.10 -4.32
CA THR A 175 -11.97 5.47 -3.03
C THR A 175 -12.92 5.34 -1.85
N THR A 176 -14.16 4.86 -2.05
CA THR A 176 -15.17 4.78 -0.99
C THR A 176 -15.65 3.34 -0.76
N ARG A 177 -15.60 2.90 0.50
CA ARG A 177 -16.23 1.66 0.98
C ARG A 177 -17.53 2.00 1.69
N THR A 178 -18.58 1.32 1.29
CA THR A 178 -19.87 1.34 2.00
C THR A 178 -20.04 0.02 2.74
N ALA A 179 -20.58 0.08 3.96
CA ALA A 179 -21.02 -1.07 4.72
C ALA A 179 -22.35 -0.77 5.41
N VAL A 180 -23.06 -1.81 5.83
CA VAL A 180 -24.32 -1.66 6.58
C VAL A 180 -24.16 -2.34 7.93
N LEU A 181 -24.45 -1.59 8.99
CA LEU A 181 -24.57 -2.14 10.34
C LEU A 181 -25.94 -2.82 10.48
N ARG A 182 -25.95 -4.08 10.92
CA ARG A 182 -27.17 -4.88 11.07
C ARG A 182 -27.27 -5.56 12.43
N THR A 183 -28.49 -5.89 12.83
CA THR A 183 -28.79 -6.71 14.01
C THR A 183 -28.38 -8.17 13.78
N ASN A 184 -27.76 -8.81 14.77
CA ASN A 184 -27.43 -10.24 14.79
C ASN A 184 -28.31 -11.03 15.78
N THR A 185 -29.07 -10.34 16.62
CA THR A 185 -29.96 -10.91 17.64
C THR A 185 -31.30 -10.18 17.65
N SER A 186 -32.30 -10.81 18.27
CA SER A 186 -33.59 -10.16 18.58
C SER A 186 -33.42 -9.24 19.79
N PHE A 187 -33.99 -8.04 19.70
CA PHE A 187 -34.04 -7.05 20.78
C PHE A 187 -35.43 -6.92 21.39
N ASP A 188 -36.40 -7.70 20.95
CA ASP A 188 -37.77 -7.70 21.47
C ASP A 188 -37.76 -8.29 22.89
N TYR A 189 -37.71 -7.42 23.90
CA TYR A 189 -37.56 -7.80 25.31
C TYR A 189 -38.89 -8.13 25.98
N ASP A 190 -40.00 -7.63 25.46
CA ASP A 190 -41.36 -7.81 25.98
C ASP A 190 -42.21 -8.82 25.18
N ALA A 191 -41.63 -9.46 24.16
CA ALA A 191 -42.27 -10.50 23.36
C ALA A 191 -42.96 -11.59 24.23
N PRO A 192 -44.22 -11.94 23.94
CA PRO A 192 -44.94 -12.96 24.69
C PRO A 192 -44.20 -14.30 24.65
N GLY A 193 -43.86 -14.83 25.84
CA GLY A 193 -43.10 -16.07 26.01
C GLY A 193 -41.62 -15.88 26.43
N LYS A 194 -41.10 -14.65 26.47
CA LYS A 194 -39.84 -14.35 27.16
C LYS A 194 -40.14 -14.08 28.64
N ILE A 195 -39.63 -14.95 29.50
CA ILE A 195 -39.69 -14.74 30.96
C ILE A 195 -38.89 -13.49 31.31
N ASN A 196 -39.62 -12.43 31.66
CA ASN A 196 -39.09 -11.23 32.29
C ASN A 196 -38.37 -11.61 33.59
N ASN A 197 -37.07 -11.90 33.53
CA ASN A 197 -36.20 -11.69 34.67
C ASN A 197 -35.89 -10.20 34.74
N SER A 198 -36.90 -9.43 35.15
CA SER A 198 -36.74 -8.06 35.60
C SER A 198 -35.79 -8.08 36.80
N LEU A 199 -34.51 -7.83 36.57
CA LEU A 199 -33.66 -7.30 37.64
C LEU A 199 -33.93 -5.80 37.69
N LYS A 200 -34.53 -5.43 38.81
CA LYS A 200 -34.93 -4.09 39.29
C LYS A 200 -34.22 -2.89 38.68
#